data_AF-A0A7X8M8H6-F1
#
_entry.id   AF-A0A7X8M8H6-F1
#
_cell.length_a   1.000
_cell.length_b   1.000
_cell.length_c   1.000
_cell.angle_alpha   90.00
_cell.angle_beta   90.00
_cell.angle_gamma   90.00
#
_symmetry.space_group_name_H-M   'P 1'
#
loop_
_entity.id
_entity.type
_entity.pdbx_description
1 polymer ?
#
loop_
_entity_poly.entity_id
_entity_poly.type
_entity_poly.pdbx_seq_one_letter_code
_entity_poly.pdbx_strand_id
1 'polypeptide(L)'
;MKKRWMVFLLPILIFCSGARRVPFEQYSVAMTLTVEPDSSVFIGTDEKFNGVLWLNHVFETEGTAAASVKLIENFGRFYLCADQFKNVWILQPHKDGVTAKAKALDVTPEDETDVYTHIGLSRYGSRENAMVRFRFNNRQLFIDRKGGVHETYQ
;
A
#
# COMPACT_ATOMS: atom_id res chain seq x y z
N MET A 1 34.60 59.18 28.37
CA MET A 1 33.85 58.27 29.29
C MET A 1 32.38 58.38 28.91
N LYS A 2 31.56 57.40 28.54
CA LYS A 2 31.49 55.93 28.75
C LYS A 2 30.84 55.33 27.48
N LYS A 3 31.45 54.33 26.84
CA LYS A 3 30.98 52.93 26.76
C LYS A 3 29.48 52.75 27.05
N ARG A 4 28.73 52.29 26.03
CA ARG A 4 28.03 50.98 26.07
C ARG A 4 27.39 50.66 24.72
N TRP A 5 27.95 49.63 24.09
CA TRP A 5 27.30 48.84 23.05
C TRP A 5 25.98 48.27 23.60
N MET A 6 24.90 48.39 22.84
CA MET A 6 23.69 47.60 23.08
C MET A 6 23.27 46.95 21.77
N VAL A 7 23.93 45.83 21.50
CA VAL A 7 23.41 44.76 20.63
C VAL A 7 22.32 44.07 21.44
N PHE A 8 21.10 43.98 20.91
CA PHE A 8 20.21 42.83 21.12
C PHE A 8 19.18 42.80 19.99
N LEU A 9 19.60 42.24 18.85
CA LEU A 9 18.70 41.66 17.86
C LEU A 9 18.24 40.30 18.42
N LEU A 10 16.97 40.23 18.82
CA LEU A 10 16.32 38.97 19.19
C LEU A 10 15.32 38.63 18.08
N PRO A 11 15.65 37.69 17.17
CA PRO A 11 14.64 37.12 16.30
C PRO A 11 13.78 36.19 17.16
N ILE A 12 12.51 36.53 17.35
CA ILE A 12 11.53 35.61 17.92
C ILE A 12 11.36 34.49 16.89
N LEU A 13 12.04 33.38 17.12
CA LEU A 13 11.85 32.13 16.41
C LEU A 13 10.42 31.67 16.69
N ILE A 14 9.54 31.88 15.70
CA ILE A 14 8.27 31.18 15.61
C ILE A 14 8.63 29.70 15.37
N PHE A 15 8.82 28.96 16.46
CA PHE A 15 8.74 27.51 16.43
C PHE A 15 7.26 27.16 16.20
N CYS A 16 6.83 27.27 14.95
CA CYS A 16 5.77 26.42 14.46
C CYS A 16 6.30 24.99 14.61
N SER A 17 5.93 24.34 15.72
CA SER A 17 5.84 22.90 15.80
C SER A 17 4.74 22.44 14.84
N GLY A 18 4.98 22.67 13.54
CA GLY A 18 4.37 21.88 12.51
C GLY A 18 4.87 20.48 12.78
N ALA A 19 4.10 19.70 13.54
CA ALA A 19 4.18 18.26 13.49
C ALA A 19 4.25 17.95 12.00
N ARG A 20 5.43 17.55 11.52
CA ARG A 20 5.64 17.10 10.15
C ARG A 20 4.76 15.87 10.03
N ARG A 21 3.48 16.10 9.72
CA ARG A 21 2.58 15.09 9.21
C ARG A 21 3.23 14.71 7.91
N VAL A 22 4.03 13.66 7.96
CA VAL A 22 4.53 13.02 6.76
C VAL A 22 3.27 12.77 5.93
N PRO A 23 3.12 13.43 4.76
CA PRO A 23 1.98 13.17 3.91
C PRO A 23 2.00 11.67 3.62
N PHE A 24 0.84 11.02 3.76
CA PHE A 24 0.71 9.57 3.62
C PHE A 24 1.32 9.03 2.32
N GLU A 25 1.44 9.91 1.30
CA GLU A 25 2.19 9.69 0.06
C GLU A 25 3.63 9.17 0.21
N GLN A 26 4.30 9.42 1.35
CA GLN A 26 5.71 9.12 1.54
C GLN A 26 5.98 7.68 2.01
N TYR A 27 4.98 6.97 2.51
CA TYR A 27 5.10 5.57 2.92
C TYR A 27 3.88 4.79 2.45
N SER A 28 4.01 4.16 1.29
CA SER A 28 3.16 3.04 0.93
C SER A 28 3.43 1.93 1.94
N VAL A 29 2.59 1.82 2.96
CA VAL A 29 2.75 0.82 4.01
C VAL A 29 2.33 -0.52 3.43
N ALA A 30 3.32 -1.34 3.06
CA ALA A 30 3.08 -2.75 2.86
C ALA A 30 2.74 -3.35 4.23
N MET A 31 1.51 -3.82 4.38
CA MET A 31 1.01 -4.40 5.61
C MET A 31 0.64 -5.85 5.37
N THR A 32 0.89 -6.69 6.38
CA THR A 32 0.35 -8.04 6.44
C THR A 32 -0.81 -7.98 7.41
N LEU A 33 -2.00 -8.29 6.93
CA LEU A 33 -3.23 -8.18 7.70
C LEU A 33 -3.82 -9.56 7.91
N THR A 34 -4.25 -9.82 9.13
CA THR A 34 -5.01 -11.04 9.46
C THR A 34 -6.40 -10.93 8.86
N VAL A 35 -6.90 -12.04 8.32
CA VAL A 35 -8.28 -12.17 7.85
C VAL A 35 -9.12 -12.71 9.01
N GLU A 36 -10.17 -11.99 9.36
CA GLU A 36 -11.13 -12.42 10.38
C GLU A 36 -12.04 -13.55 9.85
N PRO A 37 -12.69 -14.33 10.73
CA PRO A 37 -13.55 -15.44 10.32
C PRO A 37 -14.72 -15.05 9.39
N ASP A 38 -15.13 -13.77 9.40
CA ASP A 38 -16.16 -13.22 8.52
C ASP A 38 -15.61 -12.67 7.19
N SER A 39 -14.35 -13.00 6.86
CA SER A 39 -13.63 -12.52 5.68
C SER A 39 -13.43 -11.00 5.64
N SER A 40 -13.47 -10.34 6.81
CA SER A 40 -13.11 -8.94 6.94
C SER A 40 -11.61 -8.78 7.25
N VAL A 41 -11.07 -7.62 6.87
CA VAL A 41 -9.71 -7.20 7.17
C VAL A 41 -9.73 -5.77 7.67
N PHE A 42 -9.13 -5.56 8.85
CA PHE A 42 -8.95 -4.23 9.43
C PHE A 42 -7.67 -3.59 8.92
N ILE A 43 -7.80 -2.40 8.33
CA ILE A 43 -6.66 -1.61 7.87
C ILE A 43 -6.37 -0.57 8.95
N GLY A 44 -5.25 -0.73 9.68
CA GLY A 44 -4.71 0.23 10.67
C GLY A 44 -4.59 -0.27 12.11
N THR A 45 -4.13 0.60 13.00
CA THR A 45 -4.19 0.47 14.46
C THR A 45 -4.80 1.74 15.05
N ASP A 46 -5.32 1.66 16.28
CA ASP A 46 -6.21 2.59 17.00
C ASP A 46 -5.95 4.11 16.86
N GLU A 47 -4.77 4.53 16.41
CA GLU A 47 -4.42 5.94 16.20
C GLU A 47 -4.40 6.40 14.74
N LYS A 48 -4.20 5.52 13.75
CA LYS A 48 -4.26 5.86 12.31
C LYS A 48 -4.66 4.66 11.46
N PHE A 49 -5.57 4.93 10.51
CA PHE A 49 -6.26 4.02 9.60
C PHE A 49 -7.43 3.28 10.28
N ASN A 50 -8.66 3.63 9.89
CA ASN A 50 -9.91 2.98 10.32
C ASN A 50 -10.72 2.64 9.07
N GLY A 51 -10.47 1.46 8.50
CA GLY A 51 -11.25 0.94 7.37
C GLY A 51 -11.39 -0.57 7.48
N VAL A 52 -12.57 -1.08 7.15
CA VAL A 52 -12.84 -2.52 7.03
C VAL A 52 -12.95 -2.85 5.56
N LEU A 53 -12.18 -3.84 5.10
CA LEU A 53 -12.28 -4.38 3.77
C LEU A 53 -12.94 -5.77 3.83
N TRP A 54 -14.00 -5.95 3.07
CA TRP A 54 -14.72 -7.22 2.97
C TRP A 54 -14.22 -8.01 1.75
N LEU A 55 -13.76 -9.24 1.97
CA LEU A 55 -13.06 -10.04 0.96
C LEU A 55 -13.88 -11.19 0.38
N ASN A 56 -15.16 -11.32 0.72
CA ASN A 56 -16.01 -12.41 0.22
C ASN A 56 -15.92 -12.59 -1.31
N HIS A 57 -16.10 -11.51 -2.06
CA HIS A 57 -16.01 -11.54 -3.52
C HIS A 57 -14.60 -11.92 -4.04
N VAL A 58 -13.55 -11.53 -3.30
CA VAL A 58 -12.17 -11.89 -3.63
C VAL A 58 -11.97 -13.39 -3.46
N PHE A 59 -12.35 -13.96 -2.32
CA PHE A 59 -12.20 -15.39 -2.05
C PHE A 59 -13.06 -16.25 -2.98
N GLU A 60 -14.28 -15.81 -3.29
CA GLU A 60 -15.14 -16.47 -4.29
C GLU A 60 -14.47 -16.52 -5.66
N THR A 61 -13.81 -15.43 -6.07
CA THR A 61 -13.14 -15.35 -7.37
C THR A 61 -11.84 -16.16 -7.40
N GLU A 62 -11.07 -16.15 -6.29
CA GLU A 62 -9.84 -16.94 -6.17
C GLU A 62 -10.12 -18.44 -6.01
N GLY A 63 -11.30 -18.81 -5.51
CA GLY A 63 -11.65 -20.19 -5.19
C GLY A 63 -10.88 -20.75 -3.99
N THR A 64 -10.20 -19.89 -3.23
CA THR A 64 -9.44 -20.25 -2.03
C THR A 64 -9.52 -19.15 -0.98
N ALA A 65 -9.50 -19.54 0.29
CA ALA A 65 -9.42 -18.62 1.41
C ALA A 65 -7.96 -18.32 1.77
N ALA A 66 -7.73 -17.24 2.52
CA ALA A 66 -6.42 -16.89 3.03
C ALA A 66 -6.49 -16.55 4.52
N ALA A 67 -5.54 -17.02 5.32
CA ALA A 67 -5.42 -16.66 6.74
C ALA A 67 -4.86 -15.24 6.93
N SER A 68 -4.12 -14.74 5.94
CA SER A 68 -3.59 -13.38 5.93
C SER A 68 -3.47 -12.85 4.51
N VAL A 69 -3.53 -11.54 4.36
CA VAL A 69 -3.34 -10.84 3.08
C VAL A 69 -2.19 -9.84 3.19
N LYS A 70 -1.53 -9.58 2.06
CA LYS A 70 -0.62 -8.44 1.89
C LYS A 70 -1.41 -7.31 1.25
N LEU A 71 -1.28 -6.11 1.80
CA LEU A 71 -1.90 -4.89 1.27
C LEU A 71 -0.84 -3.80 1.12
N ILE A 72 -0.87 -3.04 0.03
CA ILE A 72 -0.08 -1.81 -0.11
C ILE A 72 -0.90 -0.72 -0.81
N GLU A 73 -0.75 0.53 -0.37
CA GLU A 73 -1.35 1.69 -1.02
C GLU A 73 -0.35 2.32 -2.01
N ASN A 74 -0.77 2.61 -3.24
CA ASN A 74 0.02 3.38 -4.21
C ASN A 74 -0.89 4.29 -5.05
N PHE A 75 -0.68 5.60 -4.94
CA PHE A 75 -1.43 6.66 -5.65
C PHE A 75 -2.96 6.60 -5.50
N GLY A 76 -3.44 6.41 -4.27
CA GLY A 76 -4.85 6.35 -3.91
C GLY A 76 -5.53 5.04 -4.27
N ARG A 77 -4.75 3.97 -4.52
CA ARG A 77 -5.24 2.61 -4.81
C ARG A 77 -4.61 1.63 -3.86
N PHE A 78 -5.39 0.65 -3.43
CA PHE A 78 -4.88 -0.46 -2.64
C PHE A 78 -4.64 -1.66 -3.54
N TYR A 79 -3.53 -2.35 -3.30
CA TYR A 79 -3.16 -3.57 -3.98
C TYR A 79 -3.13 -4.68 -2.95
N LEU A 80 -3.89 -5.74 -3.18
CA LEU A 80 -4.08 -6.85 -2.26
C LEU A 80 -3.67 -8.16 -2.94
N CYS A 81 -2.98 -9.02 -2.21
CA CYS A 81 -2.71 -10.40 -2.63
C CYS A 81 -2.52 -11.29 -1.40
N ALA A 82 -2.58 -12.60 -1.58
CA ALA A 82 -2.26 -13.58 -0.54
C ALA A 82 -1.61 -14.80 -1.17
N ASP A 83 -0.94 -15.62 -0.36
CA ASP A 83 -0.44 -16.91 -0.84
C ASP A 83 -1.58 -17.71 -1.50
N GLN A 84 -1.27 -18.38 -2.60
CA GLN A 84 -2.17 -19.13 -3.49
C GLN A 84 -3.15 -18.28 -4.34
N PHE A 85 -3.16 -16.95 -4.21
CA PHE A 85 -3.99 -16.12 -5.09
C PHE A 85 -3.40 -16.06 -6.49
N LYS A 86 -4.26 -16.25 -7.49
CA LYS A 86 -3.92 -16.10 -8.91
C LYS A 86 -3.92 -14.64 -9.34
N ASN A 87 -4.54 -13.77 -8.56
CA ASN A 87 -4.63 -12.36 -8.90
C ASN A 87 -3.95 -11.46 -7.87
N VAL A 88 -3.43 -10.35 -8.36
CA VAL A 88 -3.28 -9.13 -7.55
C VAL A 88 -4.56 -8.31 -7.71
N TRP A 89 -5.18 -7.95 -6.59
CA TRP A 89 -6.42 -7.18 -6.57
C TRP A 89 -6.13 -5.70 -6.45
N ILE A 90 -6.62 -4.92 -7.40
CA ILE A 90 -6.53 -3.46 -7.39
C ILE A 90 -7.86 -2.90 -6.92
N LEU A 91 -7.85 -2.27 -5.75
CA LEU A 91 -9.02 -1.68 -5.11
C LEU A 91 -8.91 -0.16 -5.22
N GLN A 92 -9.86 0.44 -5.93
CA GLN A 92 -9.99 1.89 -6.06
C GLN A 92 -11.13 2.38 -5.18
N PRO A 93 -10.86 3.06 -4.05
CA PRO A 93 -11.90 3.63 -3.22
C PRO A 93 -12.76 4.64 -3.99
N HIS A 94 -14.06 4.62 -3.74
CA HIS A 94 -14.98 5.65 -4.17
C HIS A 94 -14.92 6.87 -3.24
N LYS A 95 -15.48 7.99 -3.69
CA LYS A 95 -15.51 9.24 -2.91
C LYS A 95 -16.38 9.16 -1.66
N ASP A 96 -17.26 8.15 -1.58
CA ASP A 96 -18.11 7.91 -0.41
C ASP A 96 -17.32 7.40 0.80
N GLY A 97 -16.07 6.97 0.61
CA GLY A 97 -15.19 6.47 1.67
C GLY A 97 -15.58 5.10 2.22
N VAL A 98 -16.61 4.46 1.65
CA VAL A 98 -17.17 3.19 2.16
C VAL A 98 -17.19 2.09 1.13
N THR A 99 -17.13 2.42 -0.18
CA THR A 99 -17.09 1.43 -1.24
C THR A 99 -15.80 1.54 -2.06
N ALA A 100 -15.44 0.46 -2.75
CA ALA A 100 -14.32 0.45 -3.68
C ALA A 100 -14.67 -0.36 -4.94
N LYS A 101 -14.18 0.10 -6.09
CA LYS A 101 -14.15 -0.72 -7.30
C LYS A 101 -12.99 -1.70 -7.19
N ALA A 102 -13.28 -2.99 -7.28
CA ALA A 102 -12.28 -4.05 -7.36
C ALA A 102 -11.98 -4.41 -8.82
N LYS A 103 -10.70 -4.63 -9.13
CA LYS A 103 -10.23 -5.20 -10.39
C LYS A 103 -9.24 -6.31 -10.07
N ALA A 104 -9.51 -7.52 -10.55
CA ALA A 104 -8.53 -8.60 -10.53
C ALA A 104 -7.50 -8.40 -11.66
N LEU A 105 -6.24 -8.65 -11.34
CA LEU A 105 -5.14 -8.70 -12.29
C LEU A 105 -4.51 -10.08 -12.20
N ASP A 106 -4.76 -10.91 -13.21
CA ASP A 106 -4.19 -12.25 -13.30
C ASP A 106 -2.66 -12.15 -13.43
N VAL A 107 -1.96 -12.82 -12.52
CA VAL A 107 -0.50 -12.88 -12.45
C VAL A 107 0.01 -14.31 -12.61
N THR A 108 -0.79 -15.19 -13.24
CA THR A 108 -0.52 -16.63 -13.35
C THR A 108 0.82 -16.86 -14.05
N PRO A 109 1.76 -17.54 -13.37
CA PRO A 109 3.03 -17.87 -13.99
C PRO A 109 2.79 -18.79 -15.18
N GLU A 110 3.64 -18.70 -16.19
CA GLU A 110 3.56 -19.59 -17.36
C GLU A 110 3.73 -21.07 -16.97
N ASP A 111 4.48 -21.32 -15.91
CA ASP A 111 4.58 -22.64 -15.29
C ASP A 111 3.38 -22.87 -14.37
N GLU A 112 2.40 -23.63 -14.86
CA GLU A 112 1.16 -23.96 -14.13
C GLU A 112 1.41 -24.76 -12.84
N THR A 113 2.63 -25.25 -12.61
CA THR A 113 3.00 -25.94 -11.37
C THR A 113 3.52 -24.99 -10.28
N ASP A 114 3.79 -23.72 -10.63
CA ASP A 114 4.29 -22.71 -9.73
C ASP A 114 3.17 -22.20 -8.81
N VAL A 115 3.34 -22.42 -7.51
CA VAL A 115 2.34 -22.06 -6.49
C VAL A 115 2.73 -20.73 -5.86
N TYR A 116 1.90 -19.69 -5.99
CA TYR A 116 2.14 -18.37 -5.41
C TYR A 116 2.37 -18.39 -3.90
N THR A 117 3.62 -18.53 -3.49
CA THR A 117 3.99 -18.52 -2.08
C THR A 117 5.14 -17.55 -1.88
N HIS A 118 5.45 -17.26 -0.61
CA HIS A 118 6.47 -16.28 -0.25
C HIS A 118 6.19 -14.90 -0.85
N ILE A 119 4.91 -14.53 -0.91
CA ILE A 119 4.48 -13.33 -1.60
C ILE A 119 4.91 -12.07 -0.87
N GLY A 120 5.37 -11.07 -1.63
CA GLY A 120 5.68 -9.74 -1.14
C GLY A 120 5.10 -8.64 -2.03
N LEU A 121 4.56 -7.61 -1.39
CA LEU A 121 4.21 -6.34 -2.02
C LEU A 121 5.17 -5.26 -1.52
N SER A 122 5.67 -4.45 -2.44
CA SER A 122 6.51 -3.29 -2.12
C SER A 122 6.31 -2.20 -3.16
N ARG A 123 6.57 -0.95 -2.77
CA ARG A 123 6.64 0.15 -3.73
C ARG A 123 8.05 0.24 -4.29
N TYR A 124 8.15 0.46 -5.60
CA TYR A 124 9.43 0.55 -6.30
C TYR A 124 9.41 1.73 -7.29
N GLY A 125 10.50 2.50 -7.36
CA GLY A 125 10.61 3.68 -8.22
C GLY A 125 10.59 5.01 -7.46
N SER A 126 10.47 6.12 -8.20
CA SER A 126 10.44 7.49 -7.63
C SER A 126 9.08 7.84 -7.04
N ARG A 127 8.99 9.01 -6.39
CA ARG A 127 7.72 9.52 -5.84
C ARG A 127 6.66 9.68 -6.93
N GLU A 128 7.06 10.11 -8.13
CA GLU A 128 6.20 10.45 -9.25
C GLU A 128 5.85 9.24 -10.13
N ASN A 129 6.78 8.27 -10.21
CA ASN A 129 6.71 7.13 -11.12
C ASN A 129 6.81 5.78 -10.39
N ALA A 130 6.21 5.68 -9.21
CA ALA A 130 6.24 4.45 -8.44
C ALA A 130 5.32 3.36 -9.01
N MET A 131 5.86 2.17 -9.12
CA MET A 131 5.13 0.93 -9.41
C MET A 131 4.96 0.10 -8.13
N VAL A 132 3.97 -0.78 -8.13
CA VAL A 132 3.86 -1.84 -7.14
C VAL A 132 4.64 -3.03 -7.63
N ARG A 133 5.67 -3.43 -6.89
CA ARG A 133 6.41 -4.66 -7.14
C ARG A 133 5.74 -5.79 -6.38
N PHE A 134 5.23 -6.76 -7.12
CA PHE A 134 4.75 -8.05 -6.64
C PHE A 134 5.86 -9.09 -6.79
N ARG A 135 6.20 -9.78 -5.71
CA ARG A 135 7.24 -10.82 -5.70
C ARG A 135 6.65 -12.13 -5.20
N PHE A 136 7.00 -13.25 -5.81
CA PHE A 136 6.59 -14.60 -5.42
C PHE A 136 7.69 -15.58 -5.82
N ASN A 137 8.02 -16.60 -5.01
CA ASN A 137 9.01 -17.65 -5.34
C ASN A 137 10.29 -17.23 -6.10
N ASN A 138 10.86 -16.06 -5.79
CA ASN A 138 12.00 -15.41 -6.47
C ASN A 138 11.75 -14.76 -7.83
N ARG A 139 10.51 -14.79 -8.34
CA ARG A 139 10.05 -14.01 -9.49
C ARG A 139 9.47 -12.68 -9.00
N GLN A 140 9.45 -11.67 -9.88
CA GLN A 140 8.83 -10.38 -9.60
C GLN A 140 8.17 -9.79 -10.83
N LEU A 141 7.10 -9.04 -10.60
CA LEU A 141 6.37 -8.27 -11.59
C LEU A 141 6.16 -6.86 -11.06
N PHE A 142 6.09 -5.89 -11.95
CA PHE A 142 5.84 -4.48 -11.64
C PHE A 142 4.49 -4.06 -12.22
N ILE A 143 3.66 -3.49 -11.36
CA ILE A 143 2.31 -3.03 -11.71
C ILE A 143 2.32 -1.51 -11.70
N ASP A 144 2.09 -0.92 -12.87
CA ASP A 144 2.07 0.53 -13.02
C ASP A 144 0.77 1.16 -12.48
N ARG A 145 0.72 2.50 -12.45
CA ARG A 145 -0.45 3.25 -11.99
C ARG A 145 -1.71 3.02 -12.83
N LYS A 146 -1.62 2.48 -14.05
CA LYS A 146 -2.79 2.13 -14.88
C LYS A 146 -3.22 0.67 -14.68
N GLY A 147 -2.47 -0.10 -13.89
CA GLY A 147 -2.66 -1.53 -13.70
C GLY A 147 -2.10 -2.37 -14.85
N GLY A 148 -1.14 -1.82 -15.62
CA GLY A 148 -0.34 -2.57 -16.58
C GLY A 148 0.77 -3.34 -15.85
N VAL A 149 1.08 -4.54 -16.36
CA VAL A 149 2.07 -5.46 -15.76
C VAL A 149 3.32 -5.49 -16.61
N HIS A 150 4.47 -5.40 -15.94
CA HIS A 150 5.78 -5.33 -16.56
C HIS A 150 6.74 -6.28 -15.85
N GLU A 151 7.60 -6.97 -16.58
CA GLU A 151 8.64 -7.83 -16.00
C GLU A 151 9.80 -7.02 -15.39
N THR A 152 10.01 -5.81 -15.91
CA THR A 152 11.04 -4.88 -15.46
C THR A 152 10.43 -3.53 -15.10
N TYR A 153 11.10 -2.76 -14.26
CA TYR A 153 10.76 -1.37 -14.03
C TYR A 153 10.97 -0.56 -15.32
N GLN A 154 10.01 0.31 -15.66
CA GLN A 154 10.06 1.20 -16.83
C GLN A 154 10.14 2.67 -16.38
#